data_AF-A0A5E4QRZ3-F1
#
_entry.id   AF-A0A5E4QRZ3-F1
#
_cell.length_a   1.000
_cell.length_b   1.000
_cell.length_c   1.000
_cell.angle_alpha   90.00
_cell.angle_beta   90.00
_cell.angle_gamma   90.00
#
_symmetry.space_group_name_H-M   'P 1'
#
loop_
_entity.id
_entity.type
_entity.pdbx_description
1 polymer ?
#
loop_
_entity_poly.entity_id
_entity_poly.type
_entity_poly.pdbx_seq_one_letter_code
_entity_poly.pdbx_strand_id
1 'polypeptide(L)'
;MARDIGLDGILEEIGPFGKYNVINYALLLFPIYLAGMFGSVFVFEASDIYYRCNVSQCEGLNDTSWLQYALPKEKTELSRCKKFEYKEHNHSDICSKDSFNREIIRDSILDA
;
A
#
# COMPACT_ATOMS: atom_id res chain seq x y z
N MET A 1 -16.22 56.18 -3.40
CA MET A 1 -16.97 55.19 -4.18
C MET A 1 -15.99 54.57 -5.16
N ALA A 2 -15.53 53.35 -4.88
CA ALA A 2 -14.57 52.65 -5.73
C ALA A 2 -15.23 52.40 -7.10
N ARG A 3 -14.50 52.67 -8.18
CA ARG A 3 -14.93 52.30 -9.53
C ARG A 3 -15.04 50.78 -9.59
N ASP A 4 -16.26 50.26 -9.71
CA ASP A 4 -16.51 48.95 -10.27
C ASP A 4 -16.00 48.98 -11.72
N ILE A 5 -14.72 48.64 -11.89
CA ILE A 5 -14.19 48.08 -13.12
C ILE A 5 -14.98 46.80 -13.34
N GLY A 6 -16.14 46.93 -14.01
CA GLY A 6 -17.10 45.87 -14.20
C GLY A 6 -16.40 44.63 -14.75
N LEU A 7 -16.54 43.54 -14.01
CA LEU A 7 -15.98 42.23 -14.34
C LEU A 7 -16.31 41.84 -15.80
N ASP A 8 -17.48 42.24 -16.29
CA ASP A 8 -17.94 42.01 -17.65
C ASP A 8 -17.09 42.73 -18.72
N GLY A 9 -16.64 43.97 -18.45
CA GLY A 9 -15.77 44.69 -19.38
C GLY A 9 -14.35 44.12 -19.44
N ILE A 10 -13.89 43.54 -18.33
CA ILE A 10 -12.64 42.79 -18.28
C ILE A 10 -12.79 41.46 -19.04
N LEU A 11 -13.93 40.76 -18.90
CA LEU A 11 -14.22 39.54 -19.66
C LEU A 11 -14.34 39.78 -21.17
N GLU A 12 -14.83 40.95 -21.59
CA GLU A 12 -14.96 41.32 -23.00
C GLU A 12 -13.60 41.63 -23.65
N GLU A 13 -12.68 42.25 -22.91
CA GLU A 13 -11.27 42.48 -23.33
C GLU A 13 -10.43 41.18 -23.37
N ILE A 14 -10.66 40.24 -22.45
CA ILE A 14 -9.95 38.94 -22.41
C ILE A 14 -10.46 37.99 -23.53
N GLY A 15 -11.64 38.27 -24.08
CA GLY A 15 -12.30 37.52 -25.14
C GLY A 15 -12.89 36.18 -24.65
N PRO A 16 -14.02 35.73 -25.23
CA PRO A 16 -14.61 34.43 -24.87
C PRO A 16 -13.58 33.34 -25.12
N PHE A 17 -13.22 32.56 -24.09
CA PHE A 17 -12.25 31.46 -24.10
C PHE A 17 -11.93 30.96 -25.52
N GLY A 18 -10.94 31.60 -26.16
CA GLY A 18 -10.68 31.37 -27.57
C GLY A 18 -10.12 29.96 -27.77
N LYS A 19 -10.22 29.44 -29.01
CA LYS A 19 -9.62 28.14 -29.39
C LYS A 19 -8.15 28.03 -28.95
N TYR A 20 -7.41 29.14 -29.01
CA TYR A 20 -6.02 29.22 -28.58
C TYR A 20 -5.85 29.02 -27.07
N ASN A 21 -6.70 29.62 -26.23
CA ASN A 21 -6.64 29.46 -24.78
C ASN A 21 -6.99 28.02 -24.37
N VAL A 22 -7.98 27.41 -25.04
CA VAL A 22 -8.33 26.00 -24.80
C VAL A 22 -7.17 25.06 -25.15
N ILE A 23 -6.50 25.28 -26.29
CA ILE A 23 -5.34 24.47 -26.68
C ILE A 23 -4.18 24.65 -25.68
N ASN A 24 -3.91 25.88 -25.23
CA ASN A 24 -2.87 26.12 -24.24
C ASN A 24 -3.20 25.48 -22.89
N TYR A 25 -4.45 25.59 -22.42
CA TYR A 25 -4.88 24.90 -21.21
C TYR A 25 -4.78 23.38 -21.35
N ALA A 26 -5.15 22.81 -22.50
CA ALA A 26 -5.01 21.38 -22.74
C ALA A 26 -3.53 20.94 -22.73
N LEU A 27 -2.63 21.73 -23.34
CA LEU A 27 -1.19 21.49 -23.32
C LEU A 27 -0.60 21.60 -21.91
N LEU A 28 -1.09 22.52 -21.07
CA LEU A 28 -0.68 22.65 -19.67
C LEU A 28 -1.24 21.53 -18.77
N LEU A 29 -2.45 21.05 -19.04
CA LEU A 29 -3.06 19.95 -18.30
C LEU A 29 -2.49 18.59 -18.68
N PHE A 30 -1.98 18.43 -19.89
CA PHE A 30 -1.40 17.18 -20.38
C PHE A 30 -0.28 16.60 -19.48
N PRO A 31 0.76 17.36 -19.06
CA PRO A 31 1.78 16.82 -18.15
C PRO A 31 1.22 16.49 -16.76
N ILE A 32 0.23 17.24 -16.26
CA ILE A 32 -0.42 16.97 -14.97
C ILE A 32 -1.21 15.66 -15.04
N TYR A 33 -1.94 15.45 -16.14
CA TYR A 33 -2.65 14.20 -16.40
C TYR A 33 -1.70 13.01 -16.47
N LEU A 34 -0.59 13.13 -17.21
CA LEU A 34 0.41 12.07 -17.28
C LEU A 34 1.01 11.75 -15.90
N ALA A 35 1.35 12.77 -15.10
CA ALA A 35 1.86 12.57 -13.74
C ALA A 35 0.86 11.81 -12.84
N GLY A 36 -0.43 12.15 -12.92
CA GLY A 36 -1.48 11.42 -12.20
C GLY A 36 -1.63 9.98 -12.68
N MET A 37 -1.56 9.75 -13.99
CA MET A 37 -1.61 8.41 -14.56
C MET A 37 -0.44 7.54 -14.09
N PHE A 38 0.79 8.04 -14.08
CA PHE A 38 1.94 7.30 -13.55
C PHE A 38 1.76 6.90 -12.09
N GLY A 39 1.19 7.79 -11.25
CA GLY A 39 0.86 7.45 -9.87
C GLY A 39 -0.17 6.32 -9.76
N SER A 40 -1.20 6.33 -10.60
CA SER A 40 -2.22 5.27 -10.61
C SER A 40 -1.66 3.93 -11.10
N VAL A 41 -0.84 3.95 -12.16
CA VAL A 41 -0.20 2.76 -12.71
C VAL A 41 0.71 2.12 -11.68
N PHE A 42 1.48 2.91 -10.92
CA PHE A 42 2.31 2.39 -9.84
C PHE A 42 1.51 1.58 -8.79
N VAL A 43 0.30 2.02 -8.44
CA VAL A 43 -0.54 1.28 -7.47
C VAL A 43 -1.00 -0.07 -8.03
N PHE A 44 -1.22 -0.17 -9.34
CA PHE A 44 -1.66 -1.42 -9.99
C PHE A 44 -0.50 -2.32 -10.44
N GLU A 45 0.64 -1.73 -10.81
CA GLU A 45 1.87 -2.44 -11.16
C GLU A 45 2.71 -2.80 -9.95
N ALA A 46 2.46 -2.20 -8.77
CA ALA A 46 3.03 -2.63 -7.50
C ALA A 46 2.63 -4.08 -7.29
N SER A 47 3.49 -4.97 -7.80
CA SER A 47 3.33 -6.39 -7.71
C SER A 47 3.25 -6.74 -6.24
N ASP A 48 2.37 -7.66 -5.93
CA ASP A 48 2.20 -8.17 -4.60
C ASP A 48 3.47 -8.86 -4.14
N ILE A 49 4.30 -8.15 -3.36
CA ILE A 49 5.59 -8.66 -2.92
C ILE A 49 5.31 -9.79 -1.93
N TYR A 50 6.08 -10.87 -2.03
CA TYR A 50 6.06 -11.93 -1.02
C TYR A 50 6.61 -11.40 0.31
N TYR A 51 5.74 -10.86 1.15
CA TYR A 51 6.08 -10.43 2.50
C TYR A 51 5.54 -11.41 3.55
N ARG A 52 6.37 -11.66 4.58
CA ARG A 52 5.99 -12.37 5.80
C ARG A 52 5.93 -11.37 6.96
N CYS A 53 5.08 -11.64 7.94
CA CYS A 53 5.14 -10.89 9.19
C CYS A 53 6.26 -11.38 10.09
N ASN A 54 6.81 -10.47 10.89
CA ASN A 54 7.83 -10.76 11.89
C ASN A 54 7.27 -11.68 12.99
N VAL A 55 7.96 -12.81 13.24
CA VAL A 55 7.64 -13.71 14.36
C VAL A 55 8.69 -13.50 15.44
N SER A 56 8.38 -12.59 16.38
CA SER A 56 9.32 -12.13 17.41
C SER A 56 9.91 -13.27 18.25
N GLN A 57 9.18 -14.37 18.40
CA GLN A 57 9.61 -15.53 19.17
C GLN A 57 10.72 -16.34 18.47
N CYS A 58 10.82 -16.29 17.14
CA CYS A 58 11.66 -17.23 16.37
C CYS A 58 12.69 -16.55 15.46
N GLU A 59 12.54 -15.26 15.19
CA GLU A 59 13.46 -14.52 14.29
C GLU A 59 14.85 -14.29 14.91
N GLY A 60 15.04 -14.62 16.20
CA GLY A 60 16.36 -14.69 16.84
C GLY A 60 17.15 -15.98 16.57
N LEU A 61 16.53 -16.99 15.94
CA LEU A 61 17.16 -18.27 15.63
C LEU A 61 17.81 -18.24 14.24
N ASN A 62 18.99 -18.83 14.11
CA ASN A 62 19.72 -18.90 12.84
C ASN A 62 19.15 -19.94 11.84
N ASP A 63 18.13 -20.69 12.24
CA ASP A 63 17.45 -21.68 11.41
C ASP A 63 16.14 -21.11 10.84
N THR A 64 15.76 -21.53 9.65
CA THR A 64 14.52 -21.14 8.95
C THR A 64 13.49 -22.28 8.91
N SER A 65 13.83 -23.45 9.45
CA SER A 65 12.98 -24.65 9.47
C SER A 65 11.65 -24.46 10.21
N TRP A 66 11.51 -23.43 11.03
CA TRP A 66 10.29 -23.11 11.78
C TRP A 66 9.21 -22.40 10.96
N LEU A 67 9.56 -21.78 9.82
CA LEU A 67 8.63 -21.00 9.00
C LEU A 67 7.42 -21.84 8.53
N GLN A 68 7.65 -23.11 8.21
CA GLN A 68 6.61 -24.08 7.81
C GLN A 68 5.63 -24.43 8.94
N TYR A 69 5.96 -24.12 10.19
CA TYR A 69 5.14 -24.41 11.36
C TYR A 69 4.51 -23.16 11.95
N ALA A 70 5.13 -21.99 11.75
CA ALA A 70 4.65 -20.71 12.25
C ALA A 70 3.65 -20.04 11.31
N LEU A 71 3.73 -20.31 10.01
CA LEU A 71 2.90 -19.66 8.99
C LEU A 71 2.03 -20.70 8.25
N PRO A 72 0.72 -20.46 8.10
CA PRO A 72 -0.11 -21.27 7.23
C PRO A 72 0.31 -21.15 5.75
N LYS A 73 0.14 -22.22 4.99
CA LYS A 73 0.33 -22.21 3.53
C LYS A 73 -1.02 -22.02 2.85
N GLU A 74 -1.18 -20.97 2.05
CA GLU A 74 -2.34 -20.80 1.18
C GLU A 74 -1.95 -21.20 -0.24
N LYS A 75 -2.59 -22.26 -0.75
CA LYS A 75 -2.53 -22.83 -2.13
C LYS A 75 -1.15 -23.28 -2.64
N THR A 76 -0.05 -22.60 -2.33
CA THR A 76 1.35 -22.99 -2.59
C THR A 76 2.36 -22.10 -1.85
N GLU A 77 1.93 -20.96 -1.29
CA GLU A 77 2.79 -19.92 -0.76
C GLU A 77 2.48 -19.65 0.71
N LEU A 78 3.45 -19.09 1.44
CA LEU A 78 3.26 -18.71 2.83
C LEU A 78 2.24 -17.57 2.89
N SER A 79 1.23 -17.70 3.75
CA SER A 79 0.19 -16.70 3.91
C SER A 79 0.76 -15.36 4.37
N ARG A 80 0.24 -14.27 3.82
CA ARG A 80 0.67 -12.93 4.19
C ARG A 80 0.15 -12.57 5.58
N CYS A 81 1.08 -12.39 6.50
CA CYS A 81 0.83 -11.90 7.86
C CYS A 81 -0.18 -12.66 8.74
N LYS A 82 -0.66 -13.82 8.29
CA LYS A 82 -1.30 -14.82 9.14
C LYS A 82 -0.23 -15.66 9.79
N LYS A 83 -0.32 -15.86 11.10
CA LYS A 83 0.55 -16.74 11.86
C LYS A 83 -0.26 -17.63 12.77
N PHE A 84 0.28 -18.79 13.11
CA PHE A 84 -0.27 -19.64 14.15
C PHE A 84 0.02 -19.03 15.52
N GLU A 85 -0.90 -19.23 16.46
CA GLU A 85 -0.71 -18.77 17.83
C GLU A 85 0.47 -19.49 18.49
N TYR A 86 1.40 -18.72 19.06
CA TYR A 86 2.53 -19.27 19.79
C TYR A 86 2.06 -19.74 21.16
N LYS A 87 2.31 -21.01 21.49
CA LYS A 87 2.11 -21.54 22.83
C LYS A 87 3.27 -21.03 23.67
N GLU A 88 2.97 -20.11 24.58
CA GLU A 88 3.95 -19.52 25.48
C GLU A 88 4.70 -20.63 26.24
N HIS A 89 5.94 -20.87 25.84
CA HIS A 89 6.84 -21.77 26.52
C HIS A 89 7.98 -20.95 27.11
N ASN A 90 8.44 -21.30 28.32
CA ASN A 90 9.48 -20.57 29.06
C ASN A 90 10.83 -20.48 28.33
N HIS A 91 10.98 -21.11 27.16
CA HIS A 91 12.15 -21.03 26.29
C HIS A 91 11.76 -20.41 24.95
N SER A 92 12.18 -19.16 24.74
CA SER A 92 12.12 -18.43 23.47
C SER A 92 12.87 -19.11 22.33
N ASP A 93 13.74 -20.06 22.63
CA ASP A 93 14.73 -20.57 21.67
C ASP A 93 14.26 -21.84 20.93
N ILE A 94 13.06 -22.34 21.24
CA ILE A 94 12.52 -23.58 20.67
C ILE A 94 11.35 -23.26 19.74
N CYS A 95 11.65 -23.12 18.45
CA CYS A 95 10.66 -22.95 17.40
C CYS A 95 10.46 -24.26 16.63
N SER A 96 9.75 -25.19 17.26
CA SER A 96 9.38 -26.49 16.68
C SER A 96 7.89 -26.55 16.36
N LYS A 97 7.44 -27.64 15.74
CA LYS A 97 6.03 -27.93 15.42
C LYS A 97 5.10 -27.81 16.63
N ASP A 98 5.61 -28.10 17.81
CA ASP A 98 4.83 -28.20 19.05
C ASP A 98 4.57 -26.84 19.70
N SER A 99 5.42 -25.85 19.38
CA SER A 99 5.34 -24.48 19.90
C SER A 99 4.20 -23.66 19.29
N PHE A 100 3.57 -24.16 18.22
CA PHE A 100 2.50 -23.45 17.51
C PHE A 100 1.17 -24.20 17.62
N ASN A 101 0.09 -23.46 17.91
CA ASN A 101 -1.26 -23.97 17.83
C ASN A 101 -1.80 -23.81 16.41
N ARG A 102 -1.97 -24.93 15.68
CA ARG A 102 -2.46 -24.93 14.29
C ARG A 102 -3.97 -24.75 14.15
N GLU A 103 -4.70 -24.76 15.26
CA GLU A 103 -6.16 -24.58 15.27
C GLU A 103 -6.54 -23.10 15.28
N ILE A 104 -5.63 -22.22 15.70
CA ILE A 104 -5.88 -20.79 15.88
C ILE A 104 -4.92 -20.01 14.98
N ILE A 105 -5.49 -19.31 14.00
CA ILE A 105 -4.77 -18.42 13.08
C ILE A 105 -5.03 -16.99 13.52
N ARG A 106 -3.97 -16.22 13.76
CA ARG A 106 -4.06 -14.78 14.03
C ARG A 106 -3.52 -13.97 12.87
N ASP A 107 -4.27 -12.93 12.51
CA ASP A 107 -3.84 -11.90 11.58
C ASP A 107 -3.02 -10.85 12.33
N SER A 108 -1.72 -10.78 12.03
CA SER A 108 -0.78 -9.84 12.66
C SER A 108 -1.01 -8.38 12.25
N ILE A 109 -1.91 -8.14 11.29
CA ILE A 109 -2.27 -6.80 10.78
C ILE A 109 -3.22 -6.07 11.74
N LEU A 110 -3.96 -6.79 12.59
CA LEU A 110 -4.92 -6.21 13.54
C LEU A 110 -4.28 -5.75 14.85
N ASP A 111 -3.00 -6.01 15.06
CA ASP A 111 -2.25 -5.63 16.26
C ASP A 111 -1.40 -4.35 16.06
N ALA A 112 -1.62 -3.61 14.95
CA ALA A 112 -0.93 -2.36 14.61
C ALA A 112 -1.85 -1.14 14.72
#